data_AF-A0AAV6AT71-F1
#
_entry.id   AF-A0AAV6AT71-F1
#
_cell.length_a   1.000
_cell.length_b   1.000
_cell.length_c   1.000
_cell.angle_alpha   90.00
_cell.angle_beta   90.00
_cell.angle_gamma   90.00
#
_symmetry.space_group_name_H-M   'P 1'
#
loop_
_entity.id
_entity.type
_entity.pdbx_description
1 polymer ?
#
loop_
_entity_poly.entity_id
_entity_poly.type
_entity_poly.pdbx_seq_one_letter_code
_entity_poly.pdbx_strand_id
1 'polypeptide(L)'
;QQPTNFNAPSAVCRAAVLYVFRTLVDDEIPMNEGCLKPIRIVIPEGSMLRPRYPAAVVAGNVETSQAITDTLYGALGVMAASQGTMNNFTFGNARHQYYETICGGSGAGPDFNGTDAVHTHMTNSRLTDAEVLEWRFPVLVEEFRIRRGSGGAGRHHGGDGVVRRIRFREPMTAAILANRRRVPPFGLMGGEAGAPGRTYIERLHGLIEELGATGKADMAPGDVFVIETPGGGGYGKG
;
A
#
# COMPACT_ATOMS: atom_id res chain seq x y z
N GLN A 1 -8.61 -10.08 17.72
CA GLN A 1 -8.05 -8.74 17.49
C GLN A 1 -6.54 -8.87 17.60
N GLN A 2 -5.78 -7.94 17.04
CA GLN A 2 -4.33 -7.97 17.07
C GLN A 2 -3.79 -7.13 18.24
N PRO A 3 -2.66 -7.52 18.85
CA PRO A 3 -1.93 -6.67 19.80
C PRO A 3 -1.24 -5.48 19.12
N THR A 4 -1.17 -5.48 17.78
CA THR A 4 -0.57 -4.43 16.97
C THR A 4 -1.60 -3.38 16.53
N ASN A 5 -1.15 -2.40 15.76
CA ASN A 5 -2.00 -1.32 15.23
C ASN A 5 -2.73 -1.66 13.91
N PHE A 6 -2.66 -2.92 13.45
CA PHE A 6 -3.33 -3.46 12.25
C PHE A 6 -4.80 -3.85 12.46
N ASN A 7 -5.41 -3.43 13.57
CA ASN A 7 -6.85 -3.54 13.69
C ASN A 7 -7.55 -2.49 12.83
N ALA A 8 -8.73 -2.83 12.31
CA ALA A 8 -9.57 -1.92 11.56
C ALA A 8 -10.94 -1.80 12.27
N PRO A 9 -11.48 -0.60 12.48
CA PRO A 9 -12.86 -0.43 12.92
C PRO A 9 -13.81 -1.08 11.91
N SER A 10 -14.98 -1.55 12.37
CA SER A 10 -15.95 -2.21 11.48
C SER A 10 -16.39 -1.34 10.30
N ALA A 11 -16.37 -0.01 10.47
CA ALA A 11 -16.64 0.94 9.39
C ALA A 11 -15.66 0.79 8.21
N VAL A 12 -14.37 0.55 8.48
CA VAL A 12 -13.35 0.35 7.43
C VAL A 12 -13.63 -0.94 6.64
N CYS A 13 -13.99 -2.01 7.35
CA CYS A 13 -14.37 -3.27 6.68
C CYS A 13 -15.62 -3.09 5.81
N ARG A 14 -16.66 -2.40 6.31
CA ARG A 14 -17.86 -2.08 5.52
C ARG A 14 -17.55 -1.23 4.29
N ALA A 15 -16.67 -0.24 4.42
CA ALA A 15 -16.23 0.61 3.31
C ALA A 15 -15.47 -0.18 2.23
N ALA A 16 -14.56 -1.07 2.62
CA ALA A 16 -13.85 -1.95 1.67
C ALA A 16 -14.81 -2.88 0.92
N VAL A 17 -15.80 -3.46 1.62
CA VAL A 17 -16.86 -4.26 0.98
C VAL A 17 -17.66 -3.42 0.00
N LEU A 18 -18.12 -2.22 0.41
CA LEU A 18 -18.86 -1.31 -0.46
C LEU A 18 -18.04 -0.95 -1.72
N TYR A 19 -16.76 -0.62 -1.55
CA TYR A 19 -15.85 -0.31 -2.65
C TYR A 19 -15.79 -1.46 -3.65
N VAL A 20 -15.48 -2.69 -3.20
CA VAL A 20 -15.35 -3.86 -4.08
C VAL A 20 -16.64 -4.15 -4.82
N PHE A 21 -17.78 -4.18 -4.14
CA PHE A 21 -19.02 -4.51 -4.84
C PHE A 21 -19.46 -3.39 -5.78
N ARG A 22 -19.18 -2.12 -5.46
CA ARG A 22 -19.53 -1.01 -6.34
C ARG A 22 -18.72 -1.01 -7.64
N THR A 23 -17.44 -1.37 -7.60
CA THR A 23 -16.59 -1.42 -8.82
C THR A 23 -16.97 -2.55 -9.77
N LEU A 24 -17.70 -3.56 -9.29
CA LEU A 24 -18.21 -4.67 -10.11
C LEU A 24 -19.55 -4.36 -10.77
N VAL A 25 -20.22 -3.28 -10.36
CA VAL A 25 -21.50 -2.85 -10.96
C VAL A 25 -21.23 -1.83 -12.05
N ASP A 26 -21.45 -2.24 -13.29
CA ASP A 26 -21.42 -1.38 -14.49
C ASP A 26 -22.78 -0.68 -14.68
N ASP A 27 -23.16 0.14 -13.70
CA ASP A 27 -24.38 0.94 -13.71
C ASP A 27 -24.14 2.27 -12.96
N GLU A 28 -24.87 3.32 -13.33
CA GLU A 28 -24.78 4.66 -12.75
C GLU A 28 -25.54 4.74 -11.41
N ILE A 29 -25.17 3.88 -10.47
CA ILE A 29 -25.75 3.87 -9.12
C ILE A 29 -25.02 4.88 -8.23
N PRO A 30 -25.73 5.80 -7.54
CA PRO A 30 -25.14 6.72 -6.58
C PRO A 30 -24.46 5.97 -5.42
N MET A 31 -23.29 6.44 -4.99
CA MET A 31 -22.56 5.86 -3.85
C MET A 31 -23.30 6.16 -2.53
N ASN A 32 -24.06 5.19 -2.01
CA ASN A 32 -24.77 5.30 -0.73
C ASN A 32 -24.99 3.92 -0.08
N GLU A 33 -25.55 3.91 1.13
CA GLU A 33 -25.81 2.68 1.91
C GLU A 33 -26.77 1.69 1.21
N GLY A 34 -27.56 2.15 0.24
CA GLY A 34 -28.41 1.30 -0.60
C GLY A 34 -27.64 0.18 -1.31
N CYS A 35 -26.39 0.44 -1.71
CA CYS A 35 -25.50 -0.55 -2.33
C CYS A 35 -25.17 -1.74 -1.40
N LEU A 36 -25.31 -1.56 -0.08
CA LEU A 36 -25.06 -2.62 0.91
C LEU A 36 -26.31 -3.43 1.27
N LYS A 37 -27.51 -2.99 0.90
CA LYS A 37 -28.77 -3.73 1.18
C LYS A 37 -28.73 -5.21 0.76
N PRO A 38 -28.18 -5.59 -0.41
CA PRO A 38 -28.12 -7.01 -0.81
C PRO A 38 -26.98 -7.79 -0.14
N ILE A 39 -26.11 -7.14 0.63
CA ILE A 39 -24.89 -7.75 1.17
C ILE A 39 -25.02 -7.96 2.68
N ARG A 40 -25.02 -9.23 3.11
CA ARG A 40 -24.94 -9.57 4.54
C ARG A 40 -23.48 -9.56 5.00
N ILE A 41 -23.07 -8.52 5.73
CA ILE A 41 -21.72 -8.41 6.29
C ILE A 41 -21.71 -8.96 7.72
N VAL A 42 -20.98 -10.06 7.96
CA VAL A 42 -20.79 -10.64 9.30
C VAL A 42 -19.37 -10.37 9.78
N ILE A 43 -19.23 -9.52 10.81
CA ILE A 43 -17.94 -9.20 11.42
C ILE A 43 -17.94 -9.66 12.88
N PRO A 44 -17.23 -10.75 13.23
CA PRO A 44 -17.16 -11.25 14.59
C PRO A 44 -16.62 -10.18 15.56
N GLU A 45 -17.26 -10.02 16.71
CA GLU A 45 -16.80 -9.09 17.73
C GLU A 45 -15.44 -9.51 18.32
N GLY A 46 -14.57 -8.54 18.61
CA GLY A 46 -13.23 -8.81 19.10
C GLY A 46 -12.30 -9.37 18.02
N SER A 47 -12.71 -9.43 16.75
CA SER A 47 -11.84 -9.75 15.62
C SER A 47 -10.94 -8.56 15.26
N MET A 48 -9.98 -8.77 14.35
CA MET A 48 -9.13 -7.69 13.80
C MET A 48 -9.95 -6.63 13.06
N LEU A 49 -11.16 -6.96 12.58
CA LEU A 49 -12.04 -6.07 11.81
C LEU A 49 -13.18 -5.47 12.65
N ARG A 50 -13.27 -5.85 13.92
CA ARG A 50 -14.19 -5.26 14.92
C ARG A 50 -13.53 -5.34 16.29
N PRO A 51 -12.41 -4.61 16.49
CA PRO A 51 -11.68 -4.62 17.74
C PRO A 51 -12.48 -3.91 18.84
N ARG A 52 -12.18 -4.21 20.10
CA ARG A 52 -12.74 -3.50 21.26
C ARG A 52 -11.85 -2.29 21.61
N TYR A 53 -12.46 -1.15 21.91
CA TYR A 53 -11.73 -0.01 22.49
C TYR A 53 -10.98 -0.46 23.76
N PRO A 54 -9.73 -0.01 24.01
CA PRO A 54 -8.93 1.01 23.30
C PRO A 54 -7.91 0.45 22.29
N ALA A 55 -8.21 -0.66 21.60
CA ALA A 55 -7.26 -1.26 20.64
C ALA A 55 -6.81 -0.26 19.56
N ALA A 56 -5.51 -0.32 19.21
CA ALA A 56 -4.92 0.55 18.21
C ALA A 56 -5.38 0.20 16.78
N VAL A 57 -5.75 1.23 16.01
CA VAL A 57 -6.39 1.09 14.69
C VAL A 57 -5.75 1.90 13.55
N VAL A 58 -4.59 2.53 13.78
CA VAL A 58 -4.01 3.48 12.81
C VAL A 58 -3.72 2.83 11.44
N ALA A 59 -3.33 1.55 11.42
CA ALA A 59 -3.05 0.83 10.18
C ALA A 59 -4.32 0.24 9.53
N GLY A 60 -5.48 0.35 10.20
CA GLY A 60 -6.74 -0.19 9.74
C GLY A 60 -7.15 0.37 8.38
N ASN A 61 -7.16 1.70 8.23
CA ASN A 61 -7.56 2.34 6.99
C ASN A 61 -6.54 2.21 5.87
N VAL A 62 -5.26 2.07 6.21
CA VAL A 62 -4.17 2.17 5.23
C VAL A 62 -3.58 0.83 4.80
N GLU A 63 -3.61 -0.18 5.66
CA GLU A 63 -3.02 -1.49 5.38
C GLU A 63 -4.07 -2.60 5.43
N THR A 64 -4.86 -2.65 6.50
CA THR A 64 -5.86 -3.72 6.67
C THR A 64 -6.98 -3.62 5.65
N SER A 65 -7.40 -2.40 5.29
CA SER A 65 -8.39 -2.16 4.23
C SER A 65 -7.93 -2.66 2.86
N GLN A 66 -6.65 -2.49 2.53
CA GLN A 66 -6.05 -2.99 1.29
C GLN A 66 -6.07 -4.51 1.28
N ALA A 67 -5.69 -5.15 2.39
CA ALA A 67 -5.75 -6.60 2.53
C ALA A 67 -7.18 -7.16 2.39
N ILE A 68 -8.19 -6.48 2.97
CA ILE A 68 -9.60 -6.86 2.80
C ILE A 68 -9.98 -6.78 1.32
N THR A 69 -9.63 -5.67 0.66
CA THR A 69 -9.97 -5.42 -0.74
C THR A 69 -9.35 -6.46 -1.67
N ASP A 70 -8.05 -6.71 -1.57
CA ASP A 70 -7.37 -7.77 -2.32
C ASP A 70 -8.05 -9.13 -2.06
N THR A 71 -8.34 -9.46 -0.80
CA THR A 71 -8.96 -10.74 -0.42
C THR A 71 -10.33 -10.91 -1.08
N LEU A 72 -11.14 -9.86 -1.12
CA LEU A 72 -12.47 -9.92 -1.73
C LEU A 72 -12.38 -10.08 -3.25
N TYR A 73 -11.52 -9.32 -3.94
CA TYR A 73 -11.33 -9.48 -5.38
C TYR A 73 -10.78 -10.86 -5.75
N GLY A 74 -9.81 -11.36 -4.97
CA GLY A 74 -9.25 -12.70 -5.15
C GLY A 74 -10.29 -13.78 -4.91
N ALA A 75 -11.13 -13.64 -3.88
CA ALA A 75 -12.22 -14.59 -3.59
C ALA A 75 -13.31 -14.59 -4.67
N LEU A 76 -13.58 -13.44 -5.29
CA LEU A 76 -14.52 -13.31 -6.41
C LEU A 76 -13.90 -13.74 -7.75
N GLY A 77 -12.59 -13.95 -7.81
CA GLY A 77 -11.88 -14.34 -9.04
C GLY A 77 -11.83 -13.23 -10.11
N VAL A 78 -11.99 -11.97 -9.72
CA VAL A 78 -12.11 -10.84 -10.66
C VAL A 78 -10.73 -10.31 -11.09
N MET A 79 -9.82 -10.16 -10.14
CA MET A 79 -8.47 -9.66 -10.41
C MET A 79 -7.46 -10.18 -9.38
N ALA A 80 -6.19 -10.26 -9.79
CA ALA A 80 -5.07 -10.52 -8.89
C ALA A 80 -4.88 -9.38 -7.87
N ALA A 81 -4.08 -9.62 -6.83
CA ALA A 81 -3.82 -8.61 -5.81
C ALA A 81 -3.04 -7.42 -6.40
N SER A 82 -3.40 -6.21 -5.97
CA SER A 82 -2.54 -5.04 -6.19
C SER A 82 -1.42 -5.00 -5.15
N GLN A 83 -0.64 -3.92 -5.11
CA GLN A 83 0.44 -3.73 -4.14
C GLN A 83 0.02 -3.95 -2.67
N GLY A 84 -1.28 -3.87 -2.33
CA GLY A 84 -1.83 -4.31 -1.06
C GLY A 84 -1.38 -3.50 0.17
N THR A 85 -0.93 -2.26 -0.05
CA THR A 85 -0.42 -1.32 0.96
C THR A 85 -0.52 0.11 0.44
N MET A 86 -0.58 1.10 1.33
CA MET A 86 -0.44 2.52 0.93
C MET A 86 1.00 3.03 1.04
N ASN A 87 1.92 2.22 1.56
CA ASN A 87 3.32 2.60 1.82
C ASN A 87 3.40 3.94 2.56
N ASN A 88 2.80 4.03 3.76
CA ASN A 88 2.74 5.29 4.50
C ASN A 88 4.12 5.67 4.98
N PHE A 89 4.68 6.68 4.33
CA PHE A 89 5.96 7.22 4.71
C PHE A 89 5.75 8.54 5.44
N THR A 90 6.35 8.63 6.61
CA THR A 90 6.32 9.83 7.44
C THR A 90 7.71 10.19 7.85
N PHE A 91 7.97 11.48 7.95
CA PHE A 91 9.18 11.96 8.60
C PHE A 91 8.96 13.32 9.22
N GLY A 92 9.80 13.65 10.19
CA GLY A 92 9.72 14.94 10.84
C GLY A 92 10.73 15.15 11.95
N ASN A 93 10.68 16.35 12.50
CA ASN A 93 11.39 16.77 13.70
C ASN A 93 10.53 17.82 14.44
N ALA A 94 11.11 18.56 15.39
CA ALA A 94 10.36 19.56 16.15
C ALA A 94 9.76 20.70 15.28
N ARG A 95 10.23 20.89 14.05
CA ARG A 95 9.83 21.97 13.14
C ARG A 95 9.04 21.50 11.93
N HIS A 96 9.27 20.27 11.49
CA HIS A 96 8.72 19.75 10.24
C HIS A 96 7.96 18.45 10.48
N GLN A 97 6.83 18.28 9.79
CA GLN A 97 6.09 17.02 9.77
C GLN A 97 5.58 16.78 8.35
N TYR A 98 5.92 15.63 7.79
CA TYR A 98 5.46 15.19 6.48
C TYR A 98 4.85 13.79 6.54
N TYR A 99 3.88 13.55 5.67
CA TYR A 99 3.18 12.30 5.49
C TYR A 99 2.86 12.14 4.00
N GLU A 100 3.17 10.97 3.45
CA GLU A 100 2.76 10.59 2.10
C GLU A 100 2.39 9.12 2.01
N THR A 101 1.62 8.81 0.96
CA THR A 101 1.33 7.46 0.51
C THR A 101 2.01 7.25 -0.83
N ILE A 102 2.76 6.16 -1.00
CA ILE A 102 3.54 5.90 -2.21
C ILE A 102 2.84 4.83 -3.04
N CYS A 103 2.71 5.09 -4.35
CA CYS A 103 2.06 4.19 -5.30
C CYS A 103 2.86 2.90 -5.54
N GLY A 104 2.28 1.98 -6.33
CA GLY A 104 2.88 0.70 -6.64
C GLY A 104 2.16 0.02 -7.80
N GLY A 105 2.32 -1.29 -7.94
CA GLY A 105 1.69 -2.03 -9.03
C GLY A 105 0.23 -2.38 -8.76
N SER A 106 -0.65 -2.25 -9.76
CA SER A 106 -2.00 -2.83 -9.69
C SER A 106 -2.02 -4.29 -10.12
N GLY A 107 -2.99 -5.05 -9.61
CA GLY A 107 -3.21 -6.44 -10.04
C GLY A 107 -3.74 -6.53 -11.47
N ALA A 108 -3.41 -7.61 -12.17
CA ALA A 108 -3.94 -7.94 -13.49
C ALA A 108 -5.31 -8.64 -13.42
N GLY A 109 -6.06 -8.56 -14.51
CA GLY A 109 -7.38 -9.18 -14.68
C GLY A 109 -7.47 -10.11 -15.90
N PRO A 110 -8.68 -10.62 -16.20
CA PRO A 110 -8.91 -11.58 -17.29
C PRO A 110 -8.59 -11.05 -18.70
N ASP A 111 -8.66 -9.74 -18.87
CA ASP A 111 -8.55 -9.02 -20.14
C ASP A 111 -7.66 -7.78 -20.08
N PHE A 112 -7.01 -7.52 -18.93
CA PHE A 112 -6.13 -6.36 -18.76
C PHE A 112 -4.87 -6.69 -17.95
N ASN A 113 -3.75 -6.06 -18.33
CA ASN A 113 -2.55 -5.99 -17.52
C ASN A 113 -2.75 -5.03 -16.34
N GLY A 114 -2.00 -5.25 -15.27
CA GLY A 114 -1.88 -4.27 -14.20
C GLY A 114 -1.14 -3.02 -14.67
N THR A 115 -1.48 -1.88 -14.07
CA THR A 115 -0.87 -0.59 -14.33
C THR A 115 0.30 -0.35 -13.38
N ASP A 116 1.42 0.13 -13.93
CA ASP A 116 2.61 0.49 -13.18
C ASP A 116 2.39 1.77 -12.37
N ALA A 117 2.99 1.85 -11.17
CA ALA A 117 3.15 3.08 -10.40
C ALA A 117 1.87 3.89 -10.12
N VAL A 118 0.75 3.22 -9.84
CA VAL A 118 -0.54 3.85 -9.51
C VAL A 118 -0.95 3.63 -8.06
N HIS A 119 -1.71 4.57 -7.52
CA HIS A 119 -2.43 4.35 -6.27
C HIS A 119 -3.61 3.42 -6.54
N THR A 120 -3.78 2.43 -5.68
CA THR A 120 -4.76 1.35 -5.89
C THR A 120 -5.75 1.29 -4.74
N HIS A 121 -6.99 0.94 -5.08
CA HIS A 121 -8.03 0.57 -4.12
C HIS A 121 -8.32 1.68 -3.10
N MET A 122 -7.95 1.47 -1.83
CA MET A 122 -8.36 2.33 -0.72
C MET A 122 -7.59 3.66 -0.64
N THR A 123 -6.78 3.99 -1.65
CA THR A 123 -5.99 5.21 -1.70
C THR A 123 -6.63 6.24 -2.63
N ASN A 124 -6.86 7.46 -2.10
CA ASN A 124 -7.43 8.60 -2.82
C ASN A 124 -6.59 9.87 -2.59
N SER A 125 -5.28 9.73 -2.66
CA SER A 125 -4.32 10.82 -2.52
C SER A 125 -3.58 11.02 -3.83
N ARG A 126 -3.21 12.27 -4.10
CA ARG A 126 -2.21 12.59 -5.12
C ARG A 126 -0.85 12.65 -4.46
N LEU A 127 0.19 12.31 -5.21
CA LEU A 127 1.57 12.50 -4.76
C LEU A 127 1.92 13.99 -4.73
N THR A 128 2.73 14.41 -3.76
CA THR A 128 3.32 15.74 -3.72
C THR A 128 4.42 15.85 -4.79
N ASP A 129 4.43 16.94 -5.56
CA ASP A 129 5.51 17.20 -6.52
C ASP A 129 6.87 17.28 -5.82
N ALA A 130 7.90 16.73 -6.45
CA ALA A 130 9.26 16.70 -5.88
C ALA A 130 9.76 18.11 -5.55
N GLU A 131 9.56 19.07 -6.44
CA GLU A 131 9.96 20.47 -6.22
C GLU A 131 9.30 21.09 -4.99
N VAL A 132 8.00 20.81 -4.78
CA VAL A 132 7.26 21.29 -3.62
C VAL A 132 7.75 20.62 -2.33
N LEU A 133 8.04 19.32 -2.38
CA LEU A 133 8.60 18.58 -1.26
C LEU A 133 9.96 19.15 -0.84
N GLU A 134 10.87 19.32 -1.80
CA GLU A 134 12.23 19.82 -1.55
C GLU A 134 12.27 21.29 -1.13
N TRP A 135 11.30 22.09 -1.60
CA TRP A 135 11.18 23.48 -1.19
C TRP A 135 10.69 23.62 0.26
N ARG A 136 9.75 22.77 0.68
CA ARG A 136 9.12 22.87 2.00
C ARG A 136 9.86 22.13 3.10
N PHE A 137 10.67 21.13 2.74
CA PHE A 137 11.31 20.23 3.69
C PHE A 137 12.80 20.09 3.37
N PRO A 138 13.67 19.96 4.39
CA PRO A 138 15.11 19.77 4.20
C PRO A 138 15.43 18.33 3.77
N VAL A 139 14.91 17.93 2.62
CA VAL A 139 15.14 16.64 1.98
C VAL A 139 15.40 16.84 0.48
N LEU A 140 15.93 15.82 -0.18
CA LEU A 140 16.11 15.77 -1.63
C LEU A 140 15.50 14.48 -2.17
N VAL A 141 14.70 14.58 -3.23
CA VAL A 141 14.24 13.44 -4.02
C VAL A 141 15.37 13.04 -4.94
N GLU A 142 16.13 12.00 -4.56
CA GLU A 142 17.20 11.51 -5.43
C GLU A 142 16.67 10.71 -6.61
N GLU A 143 15.61 9.95 -6.37
CA GLU A 143 15.03 9.05 -7.35
C GLU A 143 13.55 8.85 -7.06
N PHE A 144 12.79 8.85 -8.15
CA PHE A 144 11.44 8.33 -8.16
C PHE A 144 11.17 7.70 -9.53
N ARG A 145 11.22 6.37 -9.60
CA ARG A 145 11.08 5.62 -10.86
C ARG A 145 10.24 4.38 -10.72
N ILE A 146 9.81 3.83 -11.85
CA ILE A 146 9.18 2.50 -11.91
C ILE A 146 10.21 1.42 -11.54
N ARG A 147 9.81 0.50 -10.65
CA ARG A 147 10.56 -0.69 -10.24
C ARG A 147 10.30 -1.81 -11.24
N ARG A 148 10.90 -1.69 -12.43
CA ARG A 148 10.71 -2.61 -13.54
C ARG A 148 10.95 -4.08 -13.15
N GLY A 149 10.04 -4.97 -13.56
CA GLY A 149 10.13 -6.41 -13.29
C GLY A 149 9.69 -6.81 -11.88
N SER A 150 8.90 -5.96 -11.22
CA SER A 150 8.29 -6.25 -9.92
C SER A 150 6.86 -6.76 -10.04
N GLY A 151 6.17 -6.52 -11.15
CA GLY A 151 4.88 -7.13 -11.45
C GLY A 151 4.99 -8.64 -11.65
N GLY A 152 3.99 -9.38 -11.18
CA GLY A 152 3.91 -10.83 -11.36
C GLY A 152 3.64 -11.19 -12.82
N ALA A 153 4.28 -12.25 -13.31
CA ALA A 153 4.08 -12.75 -14.66
C ALA A 153 2.72 -13.45 -14.83
N GLY A 154 2.25 -13.55 -16.06
CA GLY A 154 1.02 -14.26 -16.43
C GLY A 154 0.65 -13.96 -17.87
N ARG A 155 -0.48 -14.49 -18.35
CA ARG A 155 -1.07 -14.06 -19.63
C ARG A 155 -1.28 -12.55 -19.65
N HIS A 156 -1.69 -12.00 -18.51
CA HIS A 156 -1.66 -10.57 -18.23
C HIS A 156 -0.70 -10.32 -17.06
N HIS A 157 0.26 -9.42 -17.25
CA HIS A 157 1.25 -9.13 -16.22
C HIS A 157 0.68 -8.17 -15.18
N GLY A 158 1.09 -8.32 -13.92
CA GLY A 158 0.83 -7.32 -12.88
C GLY A 158 1.60 -6.03 -13.17
N GLY A 159 1.13 -4.92 -12.59
CA GLY A 159 1.83 -3.64 -12.68
C GLY A 159 3.12 -3.64 -11.86
N ASP A 160 4.10 -2.87 -12.29
CA ASP A 160 5.33 -2.63 -11.55
C ASP A 160 5.13 -1.60 -10.42
N GLY A 161 5.81 -1.84 -9.30
CA GLY A 161 5.94 -0.89 -8.20
C GLY A 161 6.84 0.31 -8.54
N VAL A 162 7.29 1.03 -7.52
CA VAL A 162 8.21 2.17 -7.65
C VAL A 162 9.39 2.07 -6.70
N VAL A 163 10.48 2.74 -7.06
CA VAL A 163 11.61 3.03 -6.18
C VAL A 163 11.54 4.51 -5.81
N ARG A 164 11.49 4.81 -4.52
CA ARG A 164 11.48 6.15 -3.95
C ARG A 164 12.70 6.33 -3.05
N ARG A 165 13.57 7.29 -3.37
CA ARG A 165 14.77 7.61 -2.59
C ARG A 165 14.72 9.04 -2.07
N ILE A 166 14.79 9.20 -0.75
CA ILE A 166 14.75 10.51 -0.08
C ILE A 166 16.01 10.69 0.74
N ARG A 167 16.87 11.63 0.34
CA ARG A 167 18.04 12.04 1.13
C ARG A 167 17.64 13.09 2.14
N PHE A 168 18.00 12.89 3.40
CA PHE A 168 17.77 13.85 4.48
C PHE A 168 18.90 14.88 4.53
N ARG A 169 18.56 16.14 4.78
CA ARG A 169 19.53 17.25 4.95
C ARG A 169 19.59 17.79 6.37
N GLU A 170 18.67 17.36 7.22
CA GLU A 170 18.63 17.67 8.66
C GLU A 170 18.35 16.39 9.47
N PRO A 171 18.70 16.37 10.76
CA PRO A 171 18.29 15.31 11.66
C PRO A 171 16.76 15.21 11.75
N MET A 172 16.23 14.02 11.49
CA MET A 172 14.79 13.73 11.51
C MET A 172 14.52 12.30 11.95
N THR A 173 13.32 12.03 12.45
CA THR A 173 12.82 10.67 12.57
C THR A 173 12.00 10.35 11.32
N ALA A 174 12.30 9.24 10.66
CA ALA A 174 11.54 8.69 9.55
C ALA A 174 10.86 7.37 9.97
N ALA A 175 9.63 7.15 9.52
CA ALA A 175 8.88 5.94 9.79
C ALA A 175 8.07 5.50 8.58
N ILE A 176 8.03 4.18 8.39
CA ILE A 176 7.21 3.49 7.39
C ILE A 176 6.15 2.65 8.11
N LEU A 177 4.92 2.77 7.64
CA LEU A 177 3.83 1.83 7.93
C LEU A 177 3.34 1.26 6.61
N ALA A 178 3.65 0.00 6.38
CA ALA A 178 3.34 -0.67 5.13
C ALA A 178 3.06 -2.17 5.34
N ASN A 179 2.73 -2.85 4.25
CA ASN A 179 2.49 -4.30 4.20
C ASN A 179 3.17 -4.93 2.96
N ARG A 180 3.00 -6.22 2.73
CA ARG A 180 3.58 -6.95 1.57
C ARG A 180 5.10 -6.90 1.46
N ARG A 181 5.80 -6.81 2.61
CA ARG A 181 7.28 -6.98 2.71
C ARG A 181 7.69 -8.45 2.89
N ARG A 182 6.77 -9.29 3.38
CA ARG A 182 6.99 -10.74 3.61
C ARG A 182 6.09 -11.60 2.74
N VAL A 183 4.80 -11.29 2.68
CA VAL A 183 3.82 -12.04 1.88
C VAL A 183 3.59 -11.25 0.59
N PRO A 184 3.94 -11.80 -0.59
CA PRO A 184 3.80 -11.08 -1.85
C PRO A 184 2.32 -10.87 -2.22
N PRO A 185 2.01 -9.88 -3.06
CA PRO A 185 0.73 -9.78 -3.75
C PRO A 185 0.49 -11.02 -4.60
N PHE A 186 -0.61 -11.74 -4.35
CA PHE A 186 -0.88 -13.01 -5.05
C PHE A 186 -1.32 -12.77 -6.50
N GLY A 187 -0.91 -13.67 -7.39
CA GLY A 187 -1.48 -13.79 -8.74
C GLY A 187 -2.80 -14.57 -8.74
N LEU A 188 -3.49 -14.60 -9.88
CA LEU A 188 -4.81 -15.22 -10.03
C LEU A 188 -4.88 -16.10 -11.28
N MET A 189 -5.70 -17.16 -11.24
CA MET A 189 -5.90 -18.10 -12.37
C MET A 189 -4.60 -18.67 -12.96
N GLY A 190 -3.59 -18.89 -12.12
CA GLY A 190 -2.28 -19.41 -12.54
C GLY A 190 -1.24 -18.34 -12.89
N GLY A 191 -1.57 -17.04 -12.73
CA GLY A 191 -0.59 -15.97 -12.76
C GLY A 191 0.31 -15.98 -11.51
N GLU A 192 1.53 -15.47 -11.67
CA GLU A 192 2.54 -15.40 -10.62
C GLU A 192 2.31 -14.22 -9.67
N ALA A 193 2.88 -14.34 -8.48
CA ALA A 193 2.83 -13.29 -7.48
C ALA A 193 3.72 -12.09 -7.87
N GLY A 194 3.31 -10.89 -7.48
CA GLY A 194 4.16 -9.70 -7.58
C GLY A 194 5.31 -9.76 -6.57
N ALA A 195 6.40 -9.04 -6.86
CA ALA A 195 7.52 -8.93 -5.95
C ALA A 195 7.11 -8.21 -4.65
N PRO A 196 7.58 -8.66 -3.47
CA PRO A 196 7.35 -7.96 -2.22
C PRO A 196 8.08 -6.61 -2.22
N GLY A 197 7.54 -5.67 -1.45
CA GLY A 197 8.20 -4.39 -1.20
C GLY A 197 9.39 -4.55 -0.26
N ARG A 198 10.32 -3.59 -0.30
CA ARG A 198 11.48 -3.51 0.59
C ARG A 198 11.65 -2.08 1.10
N THR A 199 12.22 -1.93 2.28
CA THR A 199 12.48 -0.61 2.85
C THR A 199 13.78 -0.68 3.60
N TYR A 200 14.70 0.23 3.30
CA TYR A 200 16.03 0.25 3.90
C TYR A 200 16.59 1.66 3.91
N ILE A 201 17.63 1.86 4.71
CA ILE A 201 18.34 3.13 4.82
C ILE A 201 19.76 2.93 4.31
N GLU A 202 20.19 3.78 3.40
CA GLU A 202 21.60 3.93 3.03
C GLU A 202 22.19 5.02 3.91
N ARG A 203 23.03 4.62 4.87
CA ARG A 203 23.75 5.55 5.74
C ARG A 203 24.87 6.24 4.96
N LEU A 204 25.25 7.45 5.38
CA LEU A 204 26.29 8.25 4.71
C LEU A 204 27.62 7.50 4.45
N HIS A 205 27.96 6.50 5.27
CA HIS A 205 29.17 5.68 5.14
C HIS A 205 28.95 4.34 4.43
N GLY A 206 27.86 4.18 3.68
CA GLY A 206 27.56 3.01 2.85
C GLY A 206 26.97 1.82 3.57
N LEU A 207 26.71 1.91 4.88
CA LEU A 207 25.97 0.88 5.61
C LEU A 207 24.51 0.86 5.15
N ILE A 208 24.00 -0.31 4.80
CA ILE A 208 22.58 -0.54 4.51
C ILE A 208 21.90 -1.12 5.75
N GLU A 209 20.87 -0.43 6.24
CA GLU A 209 20.03 -0.88 7.35
C GLU A 209 18.64 -1.24 6.82
N GLU A 210 18.30 -2.53 6.84
CA GLU A 210 16.99 -3.03 6.42
C GLU A 210 15.91 -2.74 7.48
N LEU A 211 14.75 -2.28 7.03
CA LEU A 211 13.58 -2.03 7.85
C LEU A 211 12.46 -3.02 7.52
N GLY A 212 11.73 -3.42 8.57
CA GLY A 212 10.52 -4.21 8.41
C GLY A 212 9.36 -3.42 7.79
N ALA A 213 8.22 -4.09 7.61
CA ALA A 213 6.99 -3.48 7.10
C ALA A 213 6.50 -2.30 7.96
N THR A 214 6.77 -2.37 9.26
CA THR A 214 6.63 -1.25 10.21
C THR A 214 7.99 -0.95 10.79
N GLY A 215 8.57 0.18 10.42
CA GLY A 215 9.92 0.56 10.80
C GLY A 215 9.99 2.04 11.15
N LYS A 216 10.89 2.37 12.05
CA LYS A 216 11.27 3.75 12.38
C LYS A 216 12.78 3.79 12.53
N ALA A 217 13.39 4.87 12.05
CA ALA A 217 14.78 5.18 12.33
C ALA A 217 14.99 6.68 12.48
N ASP A 218 16.06 7.04 13.18
CA ASP A 218 16.57 8.39 13.14
C ASP A 218 17.52 8.53 11.94
N MET A 219 17.37 9.63 11.22
CA MET A 219 18.05 9.96 9.99
C MET A 219 19.04 11.08 10.27
N ALA A 220 20.28 10.91 9.86
CA ALA A 220 21.28 11.97 9.86
C ALA A 220 21.29 12.71 8.50
N PRO A 221 21.80 13.96 8.45
CA PRO A 221 22.09 14.60 7.18
C PRO A 221 22.98 13.73 6.29
N GLY A 222 22.55 13.49 5.06
CA GLY A 222 23.21 12.63 4.09
C GLY A 222 22.67 11.20 4.00
N ASP A 223 21.94 10.72 5.00
CA ASP A 223 21.29 9.40 4.95
C ASP A 223 20.15 9.40 3.90
N VAL A 224 19.95 8.27 3.22
CA VAL A 224 18.90 8.09 2.22
C VAL A 224 17.92 7.02 2.67
N PHE A 225 16.64 7.38 2.81
CA PHE A 225 15.57 6.43 3.06
C PHE A 225 15.05 5.91 1.71
N VAL A 226 15.12 4.60 1.49
CA VAL A 226 14.77 3.96 0.22
C VAL A 226 13.56 3.05 0.43
N ILE A 227 12.54 3.27 -0.41
CA ILE A 227 11.31 2.48 -0.43
C ILE A 227 11.15 1.88 -1.82
N GLU A 228 11.22 0.55 -1.88
CA GLU A 228 10.80 -0.23 -3.04
C GLU A 228 9.38 -0.72 -2.77
N THR A 229 8.39 -0.22 -3.51
CA THR A 229 7.00 -0.65 -3.32
C THR A 229 6.72 -1.98 -4.02
N PRO A 230 5.72 -2.75 -3.54
CA PRO A 230 5.35 -4.01 -4.17
C PRO A 230 4.82 -3.82 -5.59
N GLY A 231 5.01 -4.83 -6.44
CA GLY A 231 4.29 -4.95 -7.71
C GLY A 231 2.87 -5.49 -7.51
N GLY A 232 2.10 -5.63 -8.59
CA GLY A 232 0.82 -6.35 -8.60
C GLY A 232 1.00 -7.81 -9.00
N GLY A 233 0.04 -8.67 -8.66
CA GLY A 233 0.00 -10.06 -9.13
C GLY A 233 -0.42 -10.15 -10.61
N GLY A 234 0.09 -11.17 -11.31
CA GLY A 234 -0.28 -11.50 -12.67
C GLY A 234 -1.57 -12.32 -12.75
N TYR A 235 -2.13 -12.44 -13.95
CA TYR A 235 -3.35 -13.19 -14.24
C TYR A 235 -3.13 -14.21 -15.36
N GLY A 236 -3.60 -15.43 -15.15
CA GLY A 236 -3.55 -16.50 -16.14
C GLY A 236 -2.15 -17.10 -16.29
N LYS A 237 -2.09 -18.36 -16.72
CA LYS A 237 -0.82 -19.03 -17.00
C LYS A 237 -0.13 -18.38 -18.21
N GLY A 238 1.13 -17.99 -18.05
CA GLY A 238 2.01 -17.47 -19.10
C GLY A 238 2.70 -18.56 -19.91
#